data_AF-A0A3D2M7K8-F1
#
_entry.id   AF-A0A3D2M7K8-F1
#
_cell.length_a   1.000
_cell.length_b   1.000
_cell.length_c   1.000
_cell.angle_alpha   90.00
_cell.angle_beta   90.00
_cell.angle_gamma   90.00
#
_symmetry.space_group_name_H-M   'P 1'
#
loop_
_entity.id
_entity.type
_entity.pdbx_description
1 polymer ?
#
loop_
_entity_poly.entity_id
_entity_poly.type
_entity_poly.pdbx_seq_one_letter_code
_entity_poly.pdbx_strand_id
1 'polypeptide(L)'
;MSKMMVFTGNANPDLARRVVRQLHIPLGDAYVGKFSDGEISVEINENVRGKDVFLIQPTCAPTNDNLMELVVMADAFRRSSATRITAVIPYFGYAR
;
A
#
# COMPACT_ATOMS: atom_id res chain seq x y z
N MET A 1 7.99 -11.67 17.75
CA MET A 1 6.84 -11.66 16.82
C MET A 1 6.92 -10.41 15.96
N SER A 2 6.78 -10.54 14.64
CA SER A 2 6.69 -9.40 13.72
C SER A 2 5.41 -8.60 14.00
N LYS A 3 5.50 -7.27 14.05
CA LYS A 3 4.33 -6.39 14.29
C LYS A 3 3.67 -6.09 12.95
N MET A 4 2.36 -6.35 12.86
CA MET A 4 1.54 -6.07 11.68
C MET A 4 1.41 -4.57 11.44
N MET A 5 1.49 -4.15 10.17
CA MET A 5 1.22 -2.78 9.72
C MET A 5 0.43 -2.81 8.42
N VAL A 6 -0.53 -1.89 8.27
CA VAL A 6 -1.40 -1.79 7.10
C VAL A 6 -1.19 -0.43 6.45
N PHE A 7 -1.02 -0.42 5.14
CA PHE A 7 -0.89 0.78 4.32
C PHE A 7 -1.85 0.69 3.12
N THR A 8 -2.11 1.81 2.47
CA THR A 8 -2.98 1.91 1.30
C THR A 8 -2.37 2.87 0.28
N GLY A 9 -2.60 2.60 -1.00
CA GLY A 9 -2.43 3.63 -2.02
C GLY A 9 -3.74 4.41 -2.21
N ASN A 10 -3.91 5.00 -3.39
CA ASN A 10 -5.00 5.95 -3.67
C ASN A 10 -6.29 5.31 -4.18
N ALA A 11 -6.31 4.01 -4.50
CA ALA A 11 -7.47 3.40 -5.17
C ALA A 11 -8.72 3.32 -4.28
N ASN A 12 -8.55 3.04 -2.97
CA ASN A 12 -9.68 3.02 -2.03
C ASN A 12 -9.26 3.25 -0.56
N PRO A 13 -8.88 4.48 -0.17
CA PRO A 13 -8.50 4.79 1.21
C PRO A 13 -9.61 4.55 2.23
N ASP A 14 -10.88 4.70 1.83
CA ASP A 14 -12.02 4.48 2.72
C ASP A 14 -12.17 3.02 3.14
N LEU A 15 -11.97 2.09 2.20
CA LEU A 15 -11.92 0.67 2.52
C LEU A 15 -10.77 0.36 3.49
N ALA A 16 -9.58 0.88 3.23
CA ALA A 16 -8.43 0.68 4.11
C ALA A 16 -8.70 1.18 5.54
N ARG A 17 -9.28 2.38 5.69
CA ARG A 17 -9.70 2.93 6.99
C ARG A 17 -10.70 2.04 7.71
N ARG A 18 -11.66 1.45 6.99
CA ARG A 18 -12.63 0.51 7.57
C ARG A 18 -11.97 -0.78 8.02
N VAL A 19 -11.01 -1.31 7.25
CA VAL A 19 -10.27 -2.53 7.60
C VAL A 19 -9.44 -2.31 8.86
N VAL A 20 -8.62 -1.27 8.94
CA VAL A 20 -7.78 -1.02 10.12
C VAL A 20 -8.60 -0.74 11.38
N ARG A 21 -9.79 -0.12 11.23
CA ARG A 21 -10.75 0.05 12.33
C ARG A 21 -11.22 -1.28 12.90
N GLN A 22 -11.52 -2.26 12.05
CA GLN A 22 -11.91 -3.62 12.49
C GLN A 22 -10.73 -4.37 13.12
N LEU A 23 -9.52 -4.12 12.65
CA LEU A 23 -8.29 -4.71 13.19
C LEU A 23 -7.79 -4.03 14.48
N HIS A 24 -8.40 -2.92 14.90
CA HIS A 24 -7.99 -2.13 16.06
C HIS A 24 -6.52 -1.66 16.00
N ILE A 25 -6.06 -1.30 14.80
CA ILE A 25 -4.71 -0.75 14.55
C ILE A 25 -4.83 0.57 13.77
N PRO A 26 -3.83 1.48 13.86
CA PRO A 26 -3.79 2.63 12.98
C PRO A 26 -3.46 2.23 11.54
N LEU A 27 -3.88 3.05 10.58
CA LEU A 27 -3.33 3.03 9.22
C LEU A 27 -1.92 3.62 9.28
N GLY A 28 -0.94 2.94 8.68
CA GLY A 28 0.44 3.42 8.63
C GLY A 28 0.56 4.68 7.77
N ASP A 29 1.49 5.55 8.15
CA ASP A 29 1.77 6.78 7.41
C ASP A 29 2.75 6.55 6.25
N ALA A 30 2.25 6.77 5.03
CA ALA A 30 3.02 6.80 3.81
C ALA A 30 2.39 7.79 2.83
N TYR A 31 3.23 8.59 2.16
CA TYR A 31 2.83 9.38 1.03
C TYR A 31 2.80 8.51 -0.24
N VAL A 32 1.71 8.60 -0.99
CA VAL A 32 1.56 7.97 -2.30
C VAL A 32 0.96 9.01 -3.23
N GLY A 33 1.74 9.46 -4.21
CA GLY A 33 1.34 10.56 -5.08
C GLY A 33 2.07 10.51 -6.42
N LYS A 34 2.20 11.68 -7.05
CA LYS A 34 2.84 11.82 -8.36
C LYS A 34 3.79 13.01 -8.38
N PHE A 35 4.89 12.86 -9.10
CA PHE A 35 5.75 13.97 -9.51
C PHE A 35 5.06 14.81 -10.61
N SER A 36 5.64 15.97 -10.92
CA SER A 36 5.05 16.90 -11.91
C SER A 36 5.01 16.35 -13.34
N ASP A 37 5.85 15.37 -13.65
CA ASP A 37 5.86 14.63 -14.93
C ASP A 37 4.87 13.45 -14.95
N GLY A 38 4.19 13.17 -13.84
CA GLY A 38 3.19 12.11 -13.70
C GLY A 38 3.74 10.78 -13.18
N GLU A 39 5.05 10.67 -12.92
CA GLU A 39 5.63 9.46 -12.32
C GLU A 39 5.12 9.24 -10.89
N ILE A 40 4.85 7.99 -10.52
CA ILE A 40 4.40 7.64 -9.18
C ILE A 40 5.54 7.83 -8.17
N SER A 41 5.25 8.50 -7.06
CA SER A 41 6.16 8.71 -5.94
C SER A 41 5.60 8.13 -4.66
N VAL A 42 6.45 7.42 -3.90
CA VAL A 42 6.10 6.81 -2.60
C VAL A 42 7.16 7.13 -1.58
N GLU A 43 6.72 7.60 -0.41
CA GLU A 43 7.58 7.86 0.75
C GLU A 43 6.96 7.23 2.00
N ILE A 44 7.74 6.45 2.75
CA ILE A 44 7.28 5.77 3.97
C ILE A 44 7.71 6.61 5.16
N ASN A 45 6.75 7.10 5.95
CA ASN A 45 7.00 8.03 7.06
C ASN A 45 7.23 7.32 8.41
N GLU A 46 7.24 5.99 8.43
CA GLU A 46 7.37 5.18 9.63
C GLU A 46 8.43 4.07 9.51
N ASN A 47 8.93 3.59 10.64
CA ASN A 47 9.86 2.47 10.66
C ASN A 47 9.13 1.13 10.42
N VAL A 48 9.38 0.56 9.24
CA VAL A 48 8.78 -0.71 8.77
C VAL A 48 9.75 -1.90 8.81
N ARG A 49 10.98 -1.70 9.31
CA ARG A 49 11.99 -2.75 9.37
C ARG A 49 11.52 -3.89 10.26
N GLY A 50 11.57 -5.11 9.74
CA GLY A 50 11.18 -6.31 10.49
C GLY A 50 9.67 -6.46 10.72
N LYS A 51 8.84 -5.72 9.97
CA LYS A 51 7.37 -5.72 10.10
C LYS A 51 6.70 -6.56 9.01
N ASP A 52 5.49 -7.02 9.33
CA ASP A 52 4.59 -7.68 8.38
C ASP A 52 3.66 -6.63 7.80
N VAL A 53 3.93 -6.25 6.55
CA VAL A 53 3.26 -5.16 5.84
C VAL A 53 2.14 -5.72 4.97
N PHE A 54 0.96 -5.11 5.07
CA PHE A 54 -0.19 -5.38 4.22
C PHE A 54 -0.52 -4.12 3.42
N LEU A 55 -0.52 -4.24 2.09
CA LEU A 55 -0.83 -3.14 1.17
C LEU A 55 -2.25 -3.34 0.62
N ILE A 56 -3.20 -2.51 1.04
CA ILE A 56 -4.56 -2.53 0.52
C ILE A 56 -4.60 -1.64 -0.72
N GLN A 57 -4.71 -2.25 -1.89
CA GLN A 57 -4.77 -1.51 -3.15
C GLN A 57 -5.55 -2.31 -4.20
N PRO A 58 -6.86 -2.03 -4.37
CA PRO A 58 -7.58 -2.47 -5.56
C PRO A 58 -6.92 -1.94 -6.83
N THR A 59 -6.89 -2.73 -7.89
CA THR A 59 -6.40 -2.30 -9.22
C THR A 59 -7.58 -1.92 -10.13
N CYS A 60 -8.51 -1.10 -9.60
CA CYS A 60 -9.63 -0.53 -10.36
C CYS A 60 -9.20 0.70 -11.17
N ALA A 61 -10.11 1.30 -11.94
CA ALA A 61 -9.81 2.51 -12.71
C ALA A 61 -9.33 3.67 -11.79
N PRO A 62 -8.24 4.39 -12.15
CA PRO A 62 -7.33 4.16 -13.27
C PRO A 62 -6.39 2.97 -13.03
N THR A 63 -6.57 1.89 -13.80
CA THR A 63 -5.99 0.57 -13.51
C THR A 63 -4.47 0.57 -13.47
N ASN A 64 -3.83 1.24 -14.44
CA ASN A 64 -2.38 1.25 -14.57
C ASN A 64 -1.72 2.03 -13.45
N ASP A 65 -2.26 3.19 -13.11
CA ASP A 65 -1.77 4.01 -12.01
C ASP A 65 -1.87 3.27 -10.68
N ASN A 66 -3.03 2.66 -10.38
CA ASN A 66 -3.24 1.92 -9.14
C ASN A 66 -2.33 0.68 -9.03
N LEU A 67 -2.11 -0.01 -10.16
CA LEU A 67 -1.15 -1.12 -10.23
C LEU A 67 0.29 -0.63 -10.04
N MET A 68 0.67 0.48 -10.66
CA MET A 68 2.00 1.07 -10.52
C MET A 68 2.26 1.57 -9.10
N GLU A 69 1.28 2.21 -8.46
CA GLU A 69 1.34 2.54 -7.03
C GLU A 69 1.61 1.30 -6.18
N LEU A 70 0.89 0.20 -6.39
CA LEU A 70 1.13 -1.04 -5.64
C LEU A 70 2.56 -1.57 -5.82
N VAL A 71 3.06 -1.58 -7.05
CA VAL A 71 4.41 -2.06 -7.38
C VAL A 71 5.49 -1.18 -6.75
N VAL A 72 5.37 0.14 -6.89
CA VAL A 72 6.34 1.11 -6.33
C VAL A 72 6.30 1.08 -4.80
N MET A 73 5.11 1.01 -4.19
CA MET A 73 4.98 0.79 -2.75
C MET A 73 5.70 -0.49 -2.32
N ALA A 74 5.42 -1.63 -2.96
CA ALA A 74 6.05 -2.89 -2.61
C ALA A 74 7.59 -2.83 -2.71
N ASP A 75 8.15 -2.16 -3.71
CA ASP A 75 9.61 -1.96 -3.80
C ASP A 75 10.13 -1.08 -2.65
N ALA A 76 9.44 0.01 -2.31
CA ALA A 76 9.80 0.89 -1.20
C ALA A 76 9.82 0.13 0.14
N PHE A 77 8.79 -0.67 0.44
CA PHE A 77 8.74 -1.48 1.68
C PHE A 77 9.82 -2.56 1.70
N ARG A 78 10.14 -3.16 0.54
CA ARG A 78 11.23 -4.15 0.42
C ARG A 78 12.58 -3.51 0.74
N ARG A 79 12.89 -2.35 0.16
CA ARG A 79 14.14 -1.61 0.43
C ARG A 79 14.23 -1.15 1.87
N SER A 80 13.10 -0.81 2.49
CA SER A 80 12.98 -0.48 3.92
C SER A 80 13.03 -1.70 4.84
N SER A 81 13.34 -2.90 4.33
CA SER A 81 13.57 -4.13 5.08
C SER A 81 12.34 -4.64 5.85
N ALA A 82 11.14 -4.49 5.29
CA ALA A 82 9.96 -5.21 5.77
C ALA A 82 10.20 -6.73 5.69
N THR A 83 9.74 -7.49 6.68
CA THR A 83 9.92 -8.95 6.72
C THR A 83 9.05 -9.65 5.69
N ARG A 84 7.81 -9.17 5.55
CA ARG A 84 6.83 -9.72 4.63
C ARG A 84 5.99 -8.58 4.06
N ILE A 85 5.68 -8.67 2.77
CA ILE A 85 4.82 -7.72 2.07
C ILE A 85 3.69 -8.53 1.45
N THR A 86 2.46 -8.27 1.88
CA THR A 86 1.25 -8.94 1.38
C THR A 86 0.40 -7.91 0.63
N ALA A 87 0.21 -8.13 -0.68
CA ALA A 87 -0.74 -7.34 -1.45
C ALA A 87 -2.16 -7.84 -1.20
N VAL A 88 -3.01 -6.95 -0.70
CA VAL A 88 -4.45 -7.16 -0.53
C VAL A 88 -5.14 -6.41 -1.65
N ILE A 89 -5.64 -7.15 -2.66
CA ILE A 89 -6.21 -6.60 -3.90
C ILE A 89 -7.71 -6.97 -3.97
N PRO A 90 -8.62 -6.19 -3.34
CA PRO A 90 -10.05 -6.50 -3.28
C PRO A 90 -10.74 -6.62 -4.65
N TYR A 91 -10.27 -5.85 -5.63
CA TYR A 91 -10.67 -5.95 -7.02
C TYR A 91 -9.40 -6.07 -7.86
N PHE A 92 -9.29 -7.17 -8.62
CA PHE A 92 -8.16 -7.46 -9.47
C PHE A 92 -8.47 -7.03 -10.92
N GLY A 93 -8.01 -5.85 -11.31
CA GLY A 93 -8.02 -5.40 -12.70
C GLY A 93 -7.23 -6.33 -13.62
N TYR A 94 -7.50 -6.30 -14.92
CA TYR A 94 -6.93 -7.23 -15.92
C TYR A 94 -7.28 -8.72 -15.73
N ALA A 95 -8.20 -9.08 -14.84
CA ALA A 95 -8.59 -10.48 -14.60
C ALA A 95 -9.50 -11.11 -15.68
N ARG A 96 -9.72 -10.45 -16.82
CA ARG A 96 -10.56 -10.95 -17.91
C ARG A 96 -9.73 -11.54 -19.03
#